data_AF-A0A7C5L474-F1
#
_entry.id   AF-A0A7C5L474-F1
#
_cell.length_a   1.000
_cell.length_b   1.000
_cell.length_c   1.000
_cell.angle_alpha   90.00
_cell.angle_beta   90.00
_cell.angle_gamma   90.00
#
_symmetry.space_group_name_H-M   'P 1'
#
loop_
_entity.id
_entity.type
_entity.pdbx_description
1 polymer ?
#
loop_
_entity_poly.entity_id
_entity_poly.type
_entity_poly.pdbx_seq_one_letter_code
_entity_poly.pdbx_strand_id
1 'polypeptide(L)'
;MNSDLKVPTVRKEQRMTSTSGRSEGGFTLLEVLIALTVIAVAFTTLLEVLARAGAAYEEGRELFGRVLYLDRKLKERDHRDLKVKRRRLPDFPRIREVVYSYGDVYFVRYEAK
;
A
#
# COMPACT_ATOMS: atom_id res chain seq x y z
N MET A 1 -96.54 28.41 6.39
CA MET A 1 -96.23 27.35 5.40
C MET A 1 -94.87 27.63 4.80
N ASN A 2 -94.08 26.57 4.64
CA ASN A 2 -92.74 26.44 4.06
C ASN A 2 -91.60 27.10 4.87
N SER A 3 -90.90 26.41 5.79
CA SER A 3 -89.98 25.26 5.62
C SER A 3 -88.93 25.48 4.52
N ASP A 4 -87.75 25.96 4.93
CA ASP A 4 -86.50 25.38 4.45
C ASP A 4 -85.33 25.75 5.37
N LEU A 5 -84.99 24.77 6.20
CA LEU A 5 -83.84 24.72 7.08
C LEU A 5 -82.63 24.31 6.22
N LYS A 6 -81.73 25.24 5.91
CA LYS A 6 -80.44 24.91 5.29
C LYS A 6 -79.34 25.03 6.33
N VAL A 7 -78.98 23.88 6.89
CA VAL A 7 -77.76 23.70 7.71
C VAL A 7 -76.58 23.54 6.75
N PRO A 8 -75.53 24.38 6.80
CA PRO A 8 -74.26 24.04 6.20
C PRO A 8 -73.38 23.29 7.20
N THR A 9 -73.08 22.07 6.78
CA THR A 9 -72.24 21.02 7.32
C THR A 9 -70.84 21.49 7.73
N VAL A 10 -70.41 21.07 8.93
CA VAL A 10 -69.02 21.16 9.39
C VAL A 10 -68.14 20.25 8.54
N ARG A 11 -67.25 20.82 7.72
CA ARG A 11 -66.23 20.06 6.98
C ARG A 11 -64.89 20.13 7.72
N LYS A 12 -64.56 19.06 8.44
CA LYS A 12 -63.20 18.73 8.87
C LYS A 12 -62.44 18.18 7.66
N GLU A 13 -61.50 18.94 7.11
CA GLU A 13 -60.42 18.41 6.25
C GLU A 13 -59.12 19.08 6.72
N GLN A 14 -58.39 18.34 7.56
CA GLN A 14 -57.22 17.55 7.17
C GLN A 14 -55.95 18.42 7.12
N ARG A 15 -55.23 18.34 8.24
CA ARG A 15 -53.78 18.46 8.33
C ARG A 15 -53.17 17.62 7.19
N MET A 16 -52.72 18.26 6.11
CA MET A 16 -51.63 17.72 5.32
C MET A 16 -50.36 18.43 5.75
N THR A 17 -49.70 17.75 6.67
CA THR A 17 -48.24 17.76 6.81
C THR A 17 -47.62 17.45 5.46
N SER A 18 -47.05 18.45 4.85
CA SER A 18 -45.85 18.29 4.04
C SER A 18 -45.03 19.56 4.19
N THR A 19 -44.39 19.70 5.35
CA THR A 19 -43.02 20.21 5.39
C THR A 19 -42.16 19.27 4.55
N SER A 20 -42.36 19.28 3.25
CA SER A 20 -41.36 18.92 2.26
C SER A 20 -40.37 20.08 2.30
N GLY A 21 -39.54 20.10 3.35
CA GLY A 21 -38.21 20.66 3.26
C GLY A 21 -37.44 19.83 2.24
N ARG A 22 -37.78 20.01 0.96
CA ARG A 22 -36.89 19.67 -0.14
C ARG A 22 -35.75 20.66 0.02
N SER A 23 -34.74 20.29 0.81
CA SER A 23 -33.41 20.80 0.57
C SER A 23 -32.99 20.19 -0.76
N GLU A 24 -33.42 20.82 -1.85
CA GLU A 24 -32.67 20.79 -3.10
C GLU A 24 -31.36 21.50 -2.75
N GLY A 25 -30.43 20.71 -2.18
CA GLY A 25 -29.15 21.17 -1.67
C GLY A 25 -28.38 21.76 -2.83
N GLY A 26 -28.35 23.09 -2.91
CA GLY A 26 -27.57 23.80 -3.90
C GLY A 26 -26.10 23.43 -3.70
N PHE A 27 -25.48 22.92 -4.77
CA PHE A 27 -24.07 22.59 -4.84
C PHE A 27 -23.26 23.81 -4.40
N THR A 28 -22.67 23.75 -3.21
CA THR A 28 -21.94 24.91 -2.67
C THR A 28 -20.53 24.94 -3.23
N LEU A 29 -20.01 26.13 -3.57
CA LEU A 29 -18.61 26.30 -3.97
C LEU A 29 -17.65 25.69 -2.93
N LEU A 30 -18.03 25.77 -1.66
CA LEU A 30 -17.30 25.17 -0.55
C LEU A 30 -17.19 23.64 -0.66
N GLU A 31 -18.28 22.96 -1.05
CA GLU A 31 -18.29 21.51 -1.26
C GLU A 31 -17.31 21.09 -2.37
N VAL A 32 -17.27 21.84 -3.47
CA VAL A 32 -16.31 21.61 -4.55
C VAL A 32 -14.88 21.79 -4.06
N LEU A 33 -14.62 22.87 -3.32
CA LEU A 33 -13.28 23.15 -2.80
C LEU A 33 -12.81 22.05 -1.85
N ILE A 34 -13.69 21.58 -0.97
CA ILE A 34 -13.41 20.46 -0.07
C ILE A 34 -13.14 19.19 -0.88
N ALA A 35 -13.98 18.87 -1.86
CA ALA A 35 -13.80 17.69 -2.71
C ALA A 35 -12.46 17.73 -3.45
N LEU A 36 -12.10 18.86 -4.06
CA LEU A 36 -10.81 19.04 -4.74
C LEU A 36 -9.64 18.90 -3.76
N THR A 37 -9.77 19.41 -2.54
CA THR A 37 -8.74 19.28 -1.50
C THR A 37 -8.53 17.83 -1.11
N VAL A 38 -9.62 17.07 -0.88
CA VAL A 38 -9.55 15.64 -0.56
C VAL A 38 -8.90 14.86 -1.71
N ILE A 39 -9.30 15.14 -2.95
CA ILE A 39 -8.71 14.52 -4.15
C ILE A 39 -7.22 14.81 -4.23
N ALA A 40 -6.81 16.07 -4.04
CA ALA A 40 -5.40 16.46 -4.09
C ALA A 40 -4.57 15.70 -3.04
N VAL A 41 -5.02 15.65 -1.79
CA VAL A 41 -4.34 14.90 -0.72
C VAL A 41 -4.27 13.41 -1.02
N ALA A 42 -5.36 12.82 -1.53
CA ALA A 42 -5.39 11.41 -1.91
C ALA A 42 -4.38 11.10 -3.02
N PHE A 43 -4.29 11.94 -4.05
CA PHE A 43 -3.29 11.75 -5.11
C PHE A 43 -1.86 11.98 -4.64
N THR A 44 -1.61 12.97 -3.76
CA THR A 44 -0.27 13.18 -3.19
C THR A 44 0.20 11.96 -2.41
N THR A 45 -0.65 11.41 -1.54
CA THR A 45 -0.30 10.21 -0.76
C THR A 45 -0.11 8.98 -1.66
N LEU A 46 -0.97 8.80 -2.67
CA LEU A 46 -0.85 7.70 -3.63
C LEU A 46 0.46 7.76 -4.41
N LEU A 47 0.82 8.94 -4.92
CA LEU A 47 2.05 9.13 -5.69
C LEU A 47 3.30 8.92 -4.83
N GLU A 48 3.28 9.37 -3.57
CA GLU A 48 4.38 9.14 -2.64
C GLU A 48 4.57 7.63 -2.35
N VAL A 49 3.48 6.91 -2.10
CA VAL A 49 3.53 5.45 -1.89
C VAL A 49 4.06 4.75 -3.13
N LEU A 50 3.60 5.14 -4.32
CA LEU A 50 4.05 4.53 -5.58
C LEU A 50 5.55 4.79 -5.83
N ALA A 51 6.03 6.01 -5.55
CA ALA A 51 7.44 6.34 -5.68
C ALA A 51 8.32 5.51 -4.73
N ARG A 52 7.92 5.38 -3.45
CA ARG A 52 8.63 4.56 -2.46
C ARG A 52 8.61 3.07 -2.82
N ALA A 53 7.46 2.57 -3.29
CA ALA A 53 7.33 1.18 -3.72
C ALA A 53 8.21 0.87 -4.93
N GLY A 54 8.28 1.80 -5.90
CA GLY A 54 9.15 1.67 -7.07
C GLY A 54 10.63 1.61 -6.69
N ALA A 55 11.08 2.50 -5.80
CA ALA A 55 12.46 2.49 -5.32
C ALA A 55 12.81 1.19 -4.58
N ALA A 56 11.94 0.73 -3.67
CA ALA A 56 12.16 -0.52 -2.93
C ALA A 56 12.14 -1.75 -3.85
N TYR A 57 11.30 -1.74 -4.89
CA TYR A 57 11.26 -2.82 -5.88
C TYR A 57 12.55 -2.92 -6.67
N GLU A 58 13.09 -1.81 -7.18
CA GLU A 58 14.35 -1.83 -7.92
C GLU A 58 15.53 -2.25 -7.04
N GLU A 59 15.61 -1.77 -5.79
CA GLU A 59 16.62 -2.22 -4.82
C GLU A 59 16.54 -3.74 -4.57
N GLY A 60 15.33 -4.25 -4.33
CA GLY A 60 15.09 -5.68 -4.14
C GLY A 60 15.45 -6.50 -5.38
N ARG A 61 15.15 -5.99 -6.57
CA ARG A 61 15.50 -6.62 -7.85
C ARG A 61 17.00 -6.70 -8.06
N GLU A 62 17.73 -5.61 -7.78
CA GLU A 62 19.20 -5.60 -7.86
C GLU A 62 19.83 -6.55 -6.84
N LEU A 63 19.36 -6.55 -5.60
CA LEU A 63 19.81 -7.47 -4.56
C LEU A 63 19.58 -8.93 -4.97
N PHE A 64 18.38 -9.26 -5.46
CA PHE A 64 18.05 -10.60 -5.91
C PHE A 64 18.93 -11.04 -7.10
N GLY A 65 19.19 -10.13 -8.04
CA GLY A 65 20.14 -10.37 -9.14
C GLY A 65 21.55 -10.72 -8.64
N ARG A 66 22.05 -10.01 -7.62
CA ARG A 66 23.35 -10.30 -6.99
C ARG A 66 23.36 -11.65 -6.27
N VAL A 67 22.28 -12.02 -5.59
CA VAL A 67 22.13 -13.35 -4.96
C VAL A 67 22.17 -14.45 -6.01
N LEU A 68 21.40 -14.32 -7.11
CA LEU A 68 21.39 -15.31 -8.18
C LEU A 68 22.75 -15.45 -8.86
N TYR A 69 23.45 -14.33 -9.08
CA TYR A 69 24.80 -14.34 -9.63
C TYR A 69 25.76 -15.14 -8.73
N LEU A 70 25.73 -14.86 -7.43
CA LEU A 70 26.58 -15.53 -6.45
C LEU A 70 26.23 -17.02 -6.34
N ASP A 71 24.95 -17.38 -6.27
CA ASP A 71 24.48 -18.77 -6.25
C ASP A 71 24.94 -19.55 -7.49
N ARG A 72 24.79 -18.96 -8.69
CA ARG A 72 25.26 -19.55 -9.94
C ARG A 72 26.76 -19.82 -9.92
N LYS A 73 27.57 -18.82 -9.53
CA LYS A 73 29.03 -18.96 -9.43
C LYS A 73 29.46 -20.06 -8.45
N LEU A 74 28.76 -20.19 -7.32
CA LEU A 74 29.00 -21.26 -6.36
C LEU A 74 28.65 -22.64 -6.92
N LYS A 75 27.50 -22.77 -7.59
CA LYS A 75 27.08 -24.03 -8.24
C LYS A 75 28.03 -24.47 -9.35
N GLU A 76 28.50 -23.53 -10.16
CA GLU A 76 29.48 -23.78 -11.23
C GLU A 76 30.92 -23.97 -10.70
N ARG A 77 31.14 -23.78 -9.39
CA ARG A 77 32.48 -23.77 -8.76
C ARG A 77 33.45 -22.75 -9.39
N ASP A 78 32.92 -21.73 -10.08
CA ASP A 78 33.70 -20.63 -10.62
C ASP A 78 33.75 -19.51 -9.57
N HIS A 79 34.89 -19.37 -8.92
CA HIS A 79 35.09 -18.33 -7.90
C HIS A 79 35.78 -17.08 -8.45
N ARG A 80 35.95 -16.96 -9.77
CA ARG A 80 36.44 -15.72 -10.39
C ARG A 80 35.47 -14.59 -10.08
N ASP A 81 36.04 -13.44 -9.74
CA ASP A 81 35.34 -12.20 -9.37
C ASP A 81 34.62 -12.22 -8.01
N LEU A 82 34.76 -13.29 -7.24
CA LEU A 82 34.25 -13.38 -5.87
C LEU A 82 35.33 -12.99 -4.85
N LYS A 83 34.93 -12.26 -3.81
CA LYS A 83 35.77 -12.07 -2.61
C LYS A 83 35.63 -13.28 -1.71
N VAL A 84 36.69 -14.06 -1.57
CA VAL A 84 36.70 -15.28 -0.74
C VAL A 84 37.53 -15.08 0.52
N LYS A 85 36.91 -15.19 1.69
CA LYS A 85 37.60 -15.19 2.99
C LYS A 85 37.54 -16.58 3.59
N ARG A 86 38.67 -17.08 4.09
CA ARG A 86 38.75 -18.38 4.78
C ARG A 86 39.24 -18.15 6.20
N ARG A 87 38.49 -18.61 7.19
CA ARG A 87 38.91 -18.57 8.60
C ARG A 87 38.72 -19.93 9.25
N ARG A 88 39.56 -20.24 10.23
CA ARG A 88 39.34 -21.39 11.12
C ARG A 88 38.49 -20.94 12.30
N LEU A 89 37.57 -21.79 12.71
CA LEU A 89 36.79 -21.56 13.93
C LEU A 89 37.66 -21.93 15.14
N PRO A 90 37.83 -21.03 16.13
CA PRO A 90 38.62 -21.30 17.33
C PRO A 90 38.15 -22.58 18.04
N ASP A 91 36.84 -22.72 18.18
CA ASP A 91 36.22 -23.83 18.93
C ASP A 91 36.16 -25.15 18.13
N PHE A 92 36.34 -25.08 16.81
CA PHE A 92 36.20 -26.23 15.91
C PHE A 92 37.38 -26.30 14.94
N PRO A 93 38.57 -26.80 15.38
CA PRO A 93 39.79 -26.77 14.59
C PRO A 93 39.73 -27.64 13.31
N ARG A 94 38.78 -28.58 13.25
CA ARG A 94 38.51 -29.42 12.07
C ARG A 94 37.56 -28.76 11.07
N ILE A 95 36.94 -27.63 11.41
CA ILE A 95 35.98 -26.91 10.56
C ILE A 95 36.62 -25.63 10.05
N ARG A 96 36.49 -25.39 8.74
CA ARG A 96 36.85 -24.13 8.09
C ARG A 96 35.60 -23.40 7.67
N GLU A 97 35.54 -22.11 7.95
CA GLU A 97 34.50 -21.24 7.41
C GLU A 97 35.04 -20.55 6.15
N VAL A 98 34.29 -20.67 5.07
CA VAL A 98 34.56 -20.02 3.79
C VAL A 98 33.41 -19.07 3.48
N VAL A 99 33.73 -17.78 3.39
CA VAL A 99 32.78 -16.71 3.06
C VAL A 99 33.03 -16.27 1.63
N TYR A 100 32.02 -16.44 0.78
CA TYR A 100 32.01 -15.99 -0.60
C TYR A 100 31.17 -14.73 -0.71
N SER A 101 31.72 -13.65 -1.26
CA SER A 101 31.04 -12.35 -1.29
C SER A 101 31.06 -11.73 -2.68
N TYR A 102 29.96 -11.07 -3.05
CA TYR A 102 29.83 -10.26 -4.27
C TYR A 102 28.98 -9.03 -3.97
N GLY A 103 29.54 -7.83 -4.13
CA GLY A 103 28.87 -6.61 -3.65
C GLY A 103 28.65 -6.65 -2.12
N ASP A 104 27.39 -6.54 -1.71
CA ASP A 104 26.89 -6.59 -0.33
C ASP A 104 26.32 -7.95 0.08
N VAL A 105 26.21 -8.91 -0.84
CA VAL A 105 25.72 -10.27 -0.54
C VAL A 105 26.87 -11.23 -0.25
N TYR A 106 26.63 -12.16 0.68
CA TYR A 106 27.59 -13.20 1.04
C TYR A 106 26.93 -14.54 1.35
N PHE A 107 27.64 -15.63 1.04
CA PHE A 107 27.31 -16.98 1.48
C PHE A 107 28.42 -17.52 2.37
N VAL A 108 28.03 -18.19 3.45
CA VAL A 108 28.94 -18.84 4.38
C VAL A 108 28.82 -20.34 4.21
N ARG A 109 29.95 -21.01 3.99
CA ARG A 109 30.05 -22.47 3.92
C ARG A 109 31.00 -22.97 5.00
N TYR A 110 30.60 -24.03 5.69
CA TYR A 110 31.44 -24.75 6.63
C TYR A 110 31.94 -26.04 5.98
N GLU A 111 33.27 -26.22 5.98
CA GLU A 111 33.92 -27.38 5.40
C GLU A 111 34.67 -28.14 6.51
N ALA A 112 34.34 -29.41 6.69
CA ALA A 112 35.11 -30.31 7.53
C ALA A 112 36.38 -30.75 6.78
N LYS A 113 37.52 -30.68 7.45
CA LYS A 113 38.82 -31.11 6.92
C LYS A 113 39.08 -32.58 7.19
#